data_AF-T1AM40-F1
#
_entry.id   AF-T1AM40-F1
#
_cell.length_a   1.000
_cell.length_b   1.000
_cell.length_c   1.000
_cell.angle_alpha   90.00
_cell.angle_beta   90.00
_cell.angle_gamma   90.00
#
_symmetry.space_group_name_H-M   'P 1'
#
loop_
_entity.id
_entity.type
_entity.pdbx_description
1 polymer ?
#
loop_
_entity_poly.entity_id
_entity_poly.type
_entity_poly.pdbx_seq_one_letter_code
_entity_poly.pdbx_strand_id
1 'polypeptide(L)'
;GLDRQSIVGGASVYPFAYNILLAANAKGIGGVLTTTLCRREDQVARLVNMPGSYGLAALIALGYPKKKLTSLKRAPVEEFTFVDRFDGDPFR
;
A
#
# COMPACT_ATOMS: atom_id res chain seq x y z
N GLY A 1 -18.98 14.77 6.48
CA GLY A 1 -18.16 13.70 5.86
C GLY A 1 -19.09 12.77 5.11
N LEU A 2 -18.60 12.11 4.06
CA LEU A 2 -19.38 11.06 3.38
C LEU A 2 -19.62 9.89 4.36
N ASP A 3 -20.70 9.13 4.17
CA ASP A 3 -21.01 7.92 4.95
C ASP A 3 -20.14 6.73 4.50
N ARG A 4 -18.82 6.92 4.54
CA ARG A 4 -17.79 5.92 4.24
C ARG A 4 -16.50 6.28 4.96
N GLN A 5 -15.68 5.26 5.20
CA GLN A 5 -14.32 5.44 5.74
C GLN A 5 -13.55 6.49 4.93
N SER A 6 -12.93 7.44 5.61
CA SER A 6 -12.07 8.44 4.96
C SER A 6 -10.86 7.76 4.31
N ILE A 7 -10.68 8.00 3.01
CA ILE A 7 -9.57 7.44 2.22
C ILE A 7 -8.38 8.42 2.14
N VAL A 8 -8.59 9.70 2.48
CA VAL A 8 -7.62 10.77 2.25
C VAL A 8 -6.38 10.66 3.15
N GLY A 9 -6.53 10.12 4.37
CA GLY A 9 -5.43 10.02 5.33
C GLY A 9 -4.22 9.22 4.86
N GLY A 10 -4.40 8.30 3.90
CA GLY A 10 -3.31 7.50 3.34
C GLY A 10 -2.55 8.16 2.19
N ALA A 11 -3.03 9.28 1.64
CA ALA A 11 -2.52 9.84 0.38
C ALA A 11 -1.06 10.31 0.46
N SER A 12 -0.60 10.77 1.63
CA SER A 12 0.81 11.14 1.85
C SER A 12 1.69 9.98 2.29
N VAL A 13 1.11 8.90 2.84
CA VAL A 13 1.85 7.78 3.42
C VAL A 13 2.14 6.69 2.38
N TYR A 14 1.13 6.30 1.60
CA TYR A 14 1.26 5.15 0.70
C TYR A 14 2.22 5.36 -0.48
N PRO A 15 2.36 6.56 -1.07
CA PRO A 15 3.41 6.80 -2.07
C PRO A 15 4.82 6.60 -1.50
N PHE A 16 5.07 7.07 -0.27
CA PHE A 16 6.34 6.84 0.42
C PHE A 16 6.58 5.34 0.68
N ALA A 17 5.56 4.64 1.18
CA ALA A 17 5.63 3.20 1.41
C ALA A 17 5.90 2.42 0.12
N TYR A 18 5.29 2.83 -1.00
CA TYR A 18 5.53 2.26 -2.32
C TYR A 18 6.97 2.50 -2.81
N ASN A 19 7.53 3.70 -2.58
CA ASN A 19 8.93 3.98 -2.89
C ASN A 19 9.90 3.06 -2.14
N ILE A 20 9.64 2.75 -0.87
CA ILE A 20 10.43 1.77 -0.11
C ILE A 20 10.37 0.39 -0.77
N LEU A 21 9.19 -0.07 -1.16
CA LEU A 21 9.00 -1.37 -1.82
C LEU A 21 9.70 -1.45 -3.18
N LEU A 22 9.64 -0.37 -3.97
CA LEU A 22 10.36 -0.28 -5.25
C LEU A 22 11.88 -0.35 -5.05
N ALA A 23 12.41 0.41 -4.08
CA ALA A 23 13.84 0.41 -3.76
C ALA A 23 14.29 -0.97 -3.25
N ALA A 24 13.48 -1.64 -2.42
CA ALA A 24 13.74 -3.00 -1.96
C ALA A 24 13.77 -3.98 -3.14
N ASN A 25 12.79 -3.92 -4.04
CA ASN A 25 12.72 -4.78 -5.21
C ASN A 25 13.94 -4.63 -6.13
N ALA A 26 14.36 -3.38 -6.40
CA ALA A 26 15.56 -3.08 -7.19
C ALA A 26 16.84 -3.68 -6.57
N LYS A 27 16.89 -3.80 -5.24
CA LYS A 27 17.97 -4.44 -4.48
C LYS A 27 17.80 -5.96 -4.32
N GLY A 28 16.80 -6.57 -4.96
CA GLY A 28 16.51 -8.00 -4.86
C GLY A 28 15.84 -8.42 -3.55
N ILE A 29 15.39 -7.47 -2.73
CA ILE A 29 14.65 -7.69 -1.48
C ILE A 29 13.14 -7.75 -1.81
N GLY A 30 12.45 -8.75 -1.29
CA GLY A 30 11.00 -8.85 -1.36
C GLY A 30 10.35 -8.01 -0.27
N GLY A 31 9.19 -7.43 -0.56
CA GLY A 31 8.44 -6.65 0.40
C GLY A 31 6.93 -6.80 0.27
N VAL A 32 6.22 -6.70 1.39
CA VAL A 32 4.76 -6.64 1.43
C VAL A 32 4.31 -5.50 2.33
N LEU A 33 3.35 -4.70 1.84
CA LEU A 33 2.62 -3.73 2.65
C LEU A 33 1.31 -4.35 3.11
N THR A 34 1.00 -4.22 4.40
CA THR A 34 -0.27 -4.65 4.96
C THR A 34 -0.80 -3.65 5.99
N THR A 35 -2.11 -3.50 6.06
CA THR A 35 -2.82 -2.69 7.06
C THR A 35 -3.53 -3.54 8.12
N THR A 36 -3.29 -4.86 8.13
CA THR A 36 -3.95 -5.76 9.10
C THR A 36 -3.69 -5.35 10.55
N LEU A 37 -2.47 -4.88 10.87
CA LEU A 37 -2.10 -4.46 12.21
C LEU A 37 -2.74 -3.14 12.66
N CYS A 38 -3.26 -2.31 11.74
CA CYS A 38 -3.97 -1.09 12.11
C CYS A 38 -5.20 -1.41 12.98
N ARG A 39 -5.82 -2.59 12.83
CA ARG A 39 -6.93 -3.07 13.68
C ARG A 39 -6.51 -3.44 15.11
N ARG A 40 -5.21 -3.40 15.40
CA ARG A 40 -4.57 -3.75 16.67
C ARG A 40 -3.57 -2.66 17.08
N GLU A 41 -3.79 -1.42 16.62
CA GLU A 41 -2.88 -0.29 16.85
C GLU A 41 -2.46 -0.17 18.32
N ASP A 42 -3.41 -0.23 19.27
CA ASP A 42 -3.11 -0.16 20.70
C ASP A 42 -2.09 -1.21 21.18
N GLN A 43 -2.16 -2.43 20.64
CA GLN A 43 -1.23 -3.51 21.00
C GLN A 43 0.16 -3.24 20.40
N VAL A 44 0.20 -2.79 19.15
CA VAL A 44 1.46 -2.40 18.48
C VAL A 44 2.09 -1.21 19.20
N ALA A 45 1.30 -0.20 19.53
CA ALA A 45 1.73 1.00 20.23
C ALA A 45 2.42 0.66 21.55
N ARG A 46 1.82 -0.21 22.36
CA ARG A 46 2.44 -0.71 23.60
C ARG A 46 3.71 -1.51 23.33
N LEU A 47 3.72 -2.36 22.31
CA LEU A 47 4.87 -3.22 22.01
C LEU A 47 6.11 -2.41 21.60
N VAL A 48 5.92 -1.30 20.89
CA VAL A 48 7.03 -0.46 20.38
C VAL A 48 7.20 0.86 21.13
N ASN A 49 6.47 1.06 22.23
CA ASN A 49 6.43 2.32 22.98
C ASN A 49 6.12 3.54 22.09
N MET A 50 5.10 3.43 21.23
CA MET A 50 4.70 4.48 20.30
C MET A 50 4.10 5.69 21.04
N PRO A 51 4.56 6.93 20.78
CA PRO A 51 3.96 8.11 21.38
C PRO A 51 2.52 8.33 20.90
N GLY A 52 1.65 8.87 21.76
CA GLY A 52 0.21 9.04 21.46
C GLY A 52 -0.12 10.04 20.33
N SER A 53 0.86 10.81 19.85
CA SER A 53 0.72 11.69 18.69
C SER A 53 0.88 10.97 17.35
N TYR A 54 1.25 9.70 17.36
CA TYR A 54 1.46 8.88 16.15
C TYR A 54 0.29 7.93 15.95
N GLY A 55 0.04 7.57 14.68
CA GLY A 55 -0.91 6.53 14.29
C GLY A 55 -0.26 5.50 13.39
N LEU A 56 -0.72 4.25 13.45
CA LEU A 56 -0.21 3.16 12.66
C LEU A 56 -0.90 3.14 11.28
N ALA A 57 -0.19 3.61 10.26
CA ALA A 57 -0.74 3.67 8.91
C ALA A 57 -0.62 2.34 8.13
N ALA A 58 0.50 1.63 8.28
CA ALA A 58 0.75 0.33 7.66
C ALA A 58 1.98 -0.36 8.27
N LEU A 59 2.12 -1.66 8.01
CA LEU A 59 3.35 -2.42 8.20
C LEU A 59 3.97 -2.74 6.84
N ILE A 60 5.29 -2.56 6.73
CA ILE A 60 6.09 -3.07 5.61
C ILE A 60 6.98 -4.18 6.14
N ALA A 61 6.79 -5.41 5.67
CA ALA A 61 7.70 -6.52 5.96
C ALA A 61 8.65 -6.70 4.77
N LEU A 62 9.95 -6.77 5.04
CA LEU A 62 11.02 -6.93 4.04
C LEU A 62 11.83 -8.20 4.32
N GLY A 63 12.35 -8.83 3.27
CA GLY A 63 13.24 -9.98 3.42
C GLY A 63 13.82 -10.48 2.10
N TYR A 64 14.78 -11.39 2.18
CA TYR A 64 15.38 -12.01 1.00
C TYR A 64 14.49 -13.17 0.51
N PRO A 65 13.90 -13.08 -0.69
CA PRO A 65 12.96 -14.08 -1.16
C PRO A 65 13.69 -15.37 -1.53
N LYS A 66 13.29 -16.51 -0.94
CA LYS A 66 13.74 -17.85 -1.36
C LYS A 66 13.29 -18.19 -2.79
N LYS A 67 12.17 -17.63 -3.22
CA LYS A 67 11.60 -17.75 -4.57
C LYS A 67 11.07 -16.39 -5.01
N LYS A 68 11.51 -15.91 -6.18
CA LYS A 68 10.91 -14.73 -6.82
C LYS A 68 9.71 -15.17 -7.65
N LEU A 69 8.55 -14.58 -7.39
CA LEU A 69 7.37 -14.75 -8.23
C LEU A 69 7.50 -13.82 -9.43
N THR A 70 7.50 -14.38 -10.64
CA THR A 70 7.71 -13.62 -11.89
C THR A 70 6.46 -13.57 -12.78
N SER A 71 5.48 -14.45 -12.55
CA SER A 71 4.21 -14.43 -13.28
C SER A 71 3.12 -13.81 -12.41
N LEU A 72 2.97 -12.49 -12.52
CA LEU A 72 1.86 -11.76 -11.97
C LEU A 72 0.98 -11.29 -13.12
N LYS A 73 -0.29 -11.69 -13.13
CA LYS A 73 -1.26 -11.17 -14.09
C LYS A 73 -1.76 -9.80 -13.60
N ARG A 74 -1.87 -8.86 -14.53
CA ARG A 74 -2.53 -7.57 -14.36
C ARG A 74 -3.57 -7.47 -15.45
N ALA A 75 -4.69 -6.80 -15.17
CA ALA A 75 -5.64 -6.46 -16.21
C ALA A 75 -4.96 -5.51 -17.23
N PRO A 76 -5.31 -5.58 -18.52
CA PRO A 76 -5.03 -4.54 -19.50
C PRO A 76 -5.46 -3.16 -18.97
N VAL A 77 -4.70 -2.12 -19.29
CA VAL A 77 -4.94 -0.77 -18.75
C VAL A 77 -6.30 -0.21 -19.21
N GLU A 78 -6.69 -0.60 -20.42
CA GLU A 78 -7.93 -0.24 -21.11
C GLU A 78 -9.18 -0.79 -20.40
N GLU A 79 -9.03 -1.80 -19.54
CA GLU A 79 -10.17 -2.37 -18.79
C GLU A 79 -10.58 -1.52 -17.58
N PHE A 80 -9.72 -0.60 -17.09
CA PHE A 80 -9.97 0.13 -15.85
C PHE A 80 -9.57 1.61 -15.89
N THR A 81 -9.19 2.14 -17.05
CA THR A 81 -8.86 3.56 -17.23
C THR A 81 -9.66 4.16 -18.39
N PHE A 82 -10.12 5.39 -18.19
CA PHE A 82 -11.02 6.09 -19.10
C PHE A 82 -10.55 7.54 -19.28
N VAL A 83 -10.83 8.13 -20.44
CA VAL A 83 -10.50 9.53 -20.74
C VAL A 83 -11.64 10.43 -20.24
N ASP A 84 -11.28 11.45 -19.45
CA ASP A 84 -12.13 12.49 -18.86
C ASP A 84 -13.25 12.04 -17.90
N ARG A 85 -13.94 10.93 -18.18
CA ARG A 85 -15.11 10.43 -17.43
C ARG A 85 -15.05 8.93 -17.20
N PHE A 86 -15.64 8.45 -16.10
CA PHE A 86 -15.73 7.02 -15.79
C PHE A 86 -16.54 6.19 -16.79
N ASP A 87 -17.39 6.83 -17.59
CA ASP A 87 -18.18 6.24 -18.68
C ASP A 87 -17.73 6.78 -20.05
N GLY A 88 -16.55 7.39 -20.12
CA GLY A 88 -15.92 7.86 -21.35
C GLY A 88 -15.24 6.73 -22.13
N ASP A 89 -14.51 7.13 -23.18
CA ASP A 89 -13.74 6.17 -23.97
C ASP A 89 -12.65 5.52 -23.11
N PRO A 90 -12.43 4.20 -23.24
CA PRO A 90 -11.27 3.54 -22.63
C PRO A 90 -9.97 4.20 -23.07
N PHE A 91 -9.00 4.29 -22.16
CA PHE A 91 -7.63 4.66 -22.51
C PHE A 91 -7.11 3.70 -23.60
N ARG A 92 -6.38 4.19 -24.59
CA ARG A 92 -5.80 3.41 -25.71
C ARG A 92 -4.40 3.90 -26.03
#